data_AF-A0A257PVC7-F1
#
_entry.id   AF-A0A257PVC7-F1
#
_cell.length_a   1.000
_cell.length_b   1.000
_cell.length_c   1.000
_cell.angle_alpha   90.00
_cell.angle_beta   90.00
_cell.angle_gamma   90.00
#
_symmetry.space_group_name_H-M   'P 1'
#
loop_
_entity.id
_entity.type
_entity.pdbx_description
1 polymer ?
#
loop_
_entity_poly.entity_id
_entity_poly.type
_entity_poly.pdbx_seq_one_letter_code
_entity_poly.pdbx_strand_id
1 'polypeptide(L)'
;MMRRHFTPVLLWLAALAICSAVILQSRYTADMSAFLPNKPTAQEQVLVDQLRDGLISRLLLVGIDGGDARIRAALSRALAAQLRQQAAFVSVNNGEPVDARPDEALLFKYRYLLSPTTTQQTFSEAGLHQAIAA
;
A
#
# COMPACT_ATOMS: atom_id res chain seq x y z
N MET A 1 7.27 64.13 -5.46
CA MET A 1 8.37 63.62 -4.61
C MET A 1 8.01 62.30 -3.87
N MET A 2 7.12 61.45 -4.40
CA MET A 2 6.64 60.22 -3.69
C MET A 2 6.91 58.88 -4.42
N ARG A 3 7.61 58.87 -5.58
CA ARG A 3 7.78 57.63 -6.37
C ARG A 3 8.93 56.71 -5.92
N ARG A 4 9.92 57.22 -5.17
CA ARG A 4 11.14 56.45 -4.77
C ARG A 4 11.00 55.63 -3.49
N HIS A 5 10.03 55.94 -2.62
CA HIS A 5 9.82 55.19 -1.38
C HIS A 5 8.86 54.01 -1.52
N PHE A 6 8.10 53.94 -2.62
CA PHE A 6 7.21 52.81 -2.90
C PHE A 6 7.95 51.60 -3.47
N THR A 7 9.04 51.81 -4.23
CA THR A 7 9.85 50.71 -4.79
C THR A 7 10.35 49.70 -3.76
N PRO A 8 10.92 50.07 -2.58
CA PRO A 8 11.32 49.09 -1.59
C PRO A 8 10.13 48.33 -0.99
N VAL A 9 8.99 49.00 -0.77
CA VAL A 9 7.77 48.36 -0.25
C VAL A 9 7.20 47.36 -1.26
N LEU A 10 7.20 47.72 -2.54
CA LEU A 10 6.69 46.87 -3.62
C LEU A 10 7.59 45.65 -3.84
N LEU A 11 8.91 45.82 -3.73
CA LEU A 11 9.87 44.71 -3.73
C LEU A 11 9.69 43.80 -2.53
N TRP A 12 9.45 44.37 -1.35
CA TRP A 12 9.18 43.59 -0.13
C TRP A 12 7.87 42.79 -0.25
N LEU A 13 6.80 43.40 -0.74
CA LEU A 13 5.53 42.70 -1.00
C LEU A 13 5.68 41.61 -2.07
N ALA A 14 6.46 41.86 -3.13
CA ALA A 14 6.76 40.85 -4.13
C ALA A 14 7.54 39.67 -3.54
N ALA A 15 8.54 39.94 -2.67
CA ALA A 15 9.27 38.89 -1.97
C ALA A 15 8.35 38.06 -1.06
N LEU A 16 7.45 38.70 -0.30
CA LEU A 16 6.45 38.01 0.51
C LEU A 16 5.48 37.16 -0.33
N ALA A 17 5.03 37.68 -1.47
CA ALA A 17 4.17 36.95 -2.38
C ALA A 17 4.88 35.70 -2.95
N ILE A 18 6.15 35.83 -3.33
CA ILE A 18 6.99 34.71 -3.78
C ILE A 18 7.14 33.66 -2.66
N CYS A 19 7.49 34.09 -1.44
CA CYS A 19 7.60 33.18 -0.30
C CYS A 19 6.26 32.44 -0.03
N SER A 20 5.15 33.16 -0.09
CA SER A 20 3.82 32.59 0.10
C SER A 20 3.48 31.57 -1.00
N ALA A 21 3.81 31.88 -2.26
CA ALA A 21 3.61 30.97 -3.38
C ALA A 21 4.43 29.68 -3.22
N VAL A 22 5.68 29.78 -2.76
CA VAL A 22 6.54 28.63 -2.49
C VAL A 22 5.95 27.77 -1.37
N ILE A 23 5.49 28.39 -0.27
CA ILE A 23 4.87 27.67 0.85
C ILE A 23 3.59 26.94 0.41
N LEU A 24 2.72 27.61 -0.36
CA LEU A 24 1.47 27.02 -0.85
C LEU A 24 1.68 25.88 -1.85
N GLN A 25 2.80 25.88 -2.57
CA GLN A 25 3.16 24.80 -3.50
C GLN A 25 3.99 23.69 -2.84
N SER A 26 4.50 23.91 -1.63
CA SER A 26 5.34 22.96 -0.93
C SER A 26 4.51 21.79 -0.40
N ARG A 27 4.92 20.57 -0.77
CA ARG A 27 4.37 19.34 -0.21
C ARG A 27 5.19 18.96 1.02
N TYR A 28 4.63 19.21 2.20
CA TYR A 28 5.21 18.78 3.46
C TYR A 28 4.93 17.28 3.63
N THR A 29 5.93 16.44 3.41
CA THR A 29 5.86 15.02 3.73
C THR A 29 6.42 14.83 5.14
N ALA A 30 5.69 14.13 6.01
CA ALA A 30 6.15 13.73 7.33
C ALA A 30 6.54 12.24 7.33
N ASP A 31 7.03 11.74 6.20
CA ASP A 31 7.48 10.37 6.08
C ASP A 31 8.94 10.22 6.54
N MET A 32 9.33 9.00 6.91
CA MET A 32 10.73 8.70 7.25
C MET A 32 11.61 8.53 6.01
N SER A 33 11.13 8.89 4.80
CA SER A 33 11.89 8.65 3.57
C SER A 33 13.09 9.57 3.43
N ALA A 34 13.12 10.68 4.15
CA ALA A 34 14.30 11.54 4.30
C ALA A 34 15.50 10.81 4.94
N PHE A 35 15.27 9.67 5.61
CA PHE A 35 16.32 8.82 6.18
C PHE A 35 16.77 7.69 5.24
N LEU A 36 16.14 7.54 4.07
CA LEU A 36 16.50 6.51 3.10
C LEU A 36 17.58 7.03 2.12
N PRO A 37 18.53 6.18 1.69
CA PRO A 37 19.61 6.60 0.80
C PRO A 37 19.07 7.11 -0.54
N ASN A 38 19.55 8.28 -0.96
CA ASN A 38 19.05 9.01 -2.14
C ASN A 38 19.38 8.34 -3.49
N LYS A 39 20.18 7.26 -3.50
CA LYS A 39 20.59 6.50 -4.69
C LYS A 39 20.64 4.99 -4.39
N PRO A 40 19.48 4.33 -4.26
CA PRO A 40 19.45 2.88 -4.13
C PRO A 40 19.86 2.23 -5.46
N THR A 41 20.48 1.04 -5.40
CA THR A 41 20.64 0.19 -6.59
C THR A 41 19.25 -0.30 -7.06
N ALA A 42 19.11 -0.73 -8.32
CA ALA A 42 17.79 -1.07 -8.91
C ALA A 42 16.98 -2.10 -8.10
N GLN A 43 17.64 -3.01 -7.38
CA GLN A 43 17.01 -4.00 -6.50
C GLN A 43 16.58 -3.40 -5.15
N GLU A 44 17.37 -2.49 -4.58
CA GLU A 44 17.04 -1.76 -3.36
C GLU A 44 15.93 -0.73 -3.59
N GLN A 45 15.82 -0.20 -4.81
CA GLN A 45 14.80 0.77 -5.20
C GLN A 45 13.39 0.17 -5.14
N VAL A 46 13.23 -1.10 -5.51
CA VAL A 46 11.95 -1.82 -5.36
C VAL A 46 11.57 -1.97 -3.89
N LEU A 47 12.54 -2.26 -3.01
CA LEU A 47 12.29 -2.37 -1.57
C LEU A 47 11.94 -1.01 -0.95
N VAL A 48 12.64 0.05 -1.35
CA VAL A 48 12.38 1.43 -0.91
C VAL A 48 11.03 1.92 -1.39
N ASP A 49 10.64 1.64 -2.64
CA ASP A 49 9.32 1.99 -3.16
C ASP A 49 8.21 1.21 -2.45
N GLN A 50 8.42 -0.06 -2.09
CA GLN A 50 7.49 -0.83 -1.27
C GLN A 50 7.35 -0.27 0.17
N LEU A 51 8.41 0.33 0.71
CA LEU A 51 8.41 0.94 2.04
C LEU A 51 7.81 2.35 2.04
N ARG A 52 8.07 3.16 1.00
CA ARG A 52 7.54 4.53 0.88
C ARG A 52 6.10 4.56 0.38
N ASP A 53 5.85 3.86 -0.72
CA ASP A 53 4.59 3.92 -1.46
C ASP A 53 3.83 2.58 -1.49
N GLY A 54 4.46 1.49 -1.03
CA GLY A 54 3.85 0.17 -1.01
C GLY A 54 2.78 -0.01 0.07
N LEU A 55 2.05 -1.12 -0.08
CA LEU A 55 0.85 -1.51 0.66
C LEU A 55 0.97 -1.40 2.19
N ILE A 56 2.19 -1.48 2.74
CA ILE A 56 2.46 -1.41 4.18
C ILE A 56 2.37 0.04 4.71
N SER A 57 2.77 1.03 3.90
CA SER A 57 2.73 2.46 4.26
C SER A 57 1.31 3.01 4.45
N ARG A 58 0.31 2.30 3.91
CA ARG A 58 -1.12 2.70 3.94
C ARG A 58 -2.00 1.72 4.71
N LEU A 59 -1.40 0.87 5.54
CA LEU A 59 -2.14 -0.06 6.39
C LEU A 59 -2.72 0.68 7.61
N LEU A 60 -4.04 0.70 7.73
CA LEU A 60 -4.72 1.15 8.94
C LEU A 60 -5.13 -0.06 9.79
N LEU A 61 -4.58 -0.16 10.99
CA LEU A 61 -5.00 -1.16 11.98
C LEU A 61 -6.08 -0.55 12.89
N VAL A 62 -7.22 -1.22 12.98
CA VAL A 62 -8.37 -0.75 13.79
C VAL A 62 -8.69 -1.80 14.86
N GLY A 63 -8.58 -1.41 16.13
CA GLY A 63 -9.01 -2.22 17.27
C GLY A 63 -10.42 -1.84 17.71
N ILE A 64 -11.26 -2.84 18.03
CA ILE A 64 -12.57 -2.65 18.65
C ILE A 64 -12.48 -3.17 20.08
N ASP A 65 -12.76 -2.31 21.06
CA ASP A 65 -12.70 -2.64 22.48
C ASP A 65 -14.08 -2.49 23.16
N GLY A 66 -14.23 -3.11 24.33
CA GLY A 66 -15.47 -3.17 25.11
C GLY A 66 -16.40 -4.33 24.73
N GLY A 67 -17.48 -4.49 25.51
CA GLY A 67 -18.53 -5.49 25.29
C GLY A 67 -18.08 -6.96 25.39
N ASP A 68 -18.91 -7.86 24.87
CA ASP A 68 -18.60 -9.30 24.75
C ASP A 68 -17.89 -9.62 23.42
N ALA A 69 -17.13 -10.72 23.39
CA ALA A 69 -16.41 -11.20 22.20
C ALA A 69 -17.34 -11.46 21.00
N ARG A 70 -18.56 -11.96 21.22
CA ARG A 70 -19.53 -12.17 20.12
C ARG A 70 -19.96 -10.85 19.50
N ILE A 71 -20.17 -9.83 20.32
CA ILE A 71 -20.54 -8.48 19.88
C ILE A 71 -19.39 -7.86 19.09
N ARG A 72 -18.15 -7.94 19.60
CA ARG A 72 -16.96 -7.45 18.87
C ARG A 72 -16.78 -8.12 17.51
N ALA A 73 -16.96 -9.44 17.44
CA ALA A 73 -16.86 -10.16 16.18
C ALA A 73 -17.97 -9.76 15.18
N ALA A 74 -19.20 -9.53 15.65
CA ALA A 74 -20.28 -9.03 14.80
C ALA A 74 -20.01 -7.61 14.29
N LEU A 75 -19.53 -6.71 15.16
CA LEU A 75 -19.18 -5.34 14.80
C LEU A 75 -18.00 -5.26 13.83
N SER A 76 -16.94 -6.05 14.06
CA SER A 76 -15.78 -6.13 13.17
C SER A 76 -16.19 -6.53 11.74
N ARG A 77 -17.08 -7.51 11.62
CA ARG A 77 -17.62 -7.95 10.32
C ARG A 77 -18.50 -6.90 9.66
N ALA A 78 -19.39 -6.27 10.42
CA ALA A 78 -20.26 -5.22 9.90
C ALA A 78 -19.47 -4.00 9.40
N LEU A 79 -18.47 -3.56 10.18
CA LEU A 79 -17.57 -2.47 9.81
C LEU A 79 -16.79 -2.82 8.54
N ALA A 80 -16.21 -4.02 8.47
CA ALA A 80 -15.46 -4.46 7.30
C ALA A 80 -16.35 -4.47 6.04
N ALA A 81 -17.59 -4.98 6.15
CA ALA A 81 -18.54 -4.99 5.04
C ALA A 81 -18.89 -3.58 4.53
N GLN A 82 -19.03 -2.59 5.43
CA GLN A 82 -19.28 -1.20 5.05
C GLN A 82 -18.05 -0.54 4.38
N LEU A 83 -16.85 -0.78 4.91
CA LEU A 83 -15.64 -0.17 4.36
C LEU A 83 -15.29 -0.72 2.97
N ARG A 84 -15.58 -2.01 2.69
CA ARG A 84 -15.39 -2.60 1.35
C ARG A 84 -16.20 -1.92 0.25
N GLN A 85 -17.28 -1.24 0.59
CA GLN A 85 -18.12 -0.53 -0.39
C GLN A 85 -17.58 0.85 -0.76
N GLN A 86 -16.54 1.33 -0.07
CA GLN A 86 -15.99 2.67 -0.28
C GLN A 86 -14.76 2.61 -1.18
N ALA A 87 -14.74 3.43 -2.23
CA ALA A 87 -13.62 3.50 -3.17
C ALA A 87 -12.29 4.00 -2.55
N ALA A 88 -12.34 4.52 -1.32
CA ALA A 88 -11.15 4.94 -0.58
C ALA A 88 -10.30 3.76 -0.08
N PHE A 89 -10.88 2.56 0.03
CA PHE A 89 -10.19 1.37 0.51
C PHE A 89 -9.97 0.37 -0.61
N VAL A 90 -8.71 0.04 -0.89
CA VAL A 90 -8.33 -0.94 -1.91
C VAL A 90 -8.60 -2.37 -1.42
N SER A 91 -8.39 -2.64 -0.13
CA SER A 91 -8.69 -3.91 0.50
C SER A 91 -9.04 -3.72 1.97
N VAL A 92 -9.91 -4.57 2.50
CA VAL A 92 -10.31 -4.57 3.91
C VAL A 92 -10.29 -6.00 4.43
N ASN A 93 -9.37 -6.28 5.36
CA ASN A 93 -9.16 -7.62 5.91
C ASN A 93 -9.60 -7.66 7.38
N ASN A 94 -10.43 -8.65 7.72
CA ASN A 94 -10.91 -8.89 9.09
C ASN A 94 -10.87 -10.37 9.49
N GLY A 95 -10.03 -11.17 8.81
CA GLY A 95 -9.88 -12.61 9.07
C GLY A 95 -10.97 -13.49 8.44
N GLU A 96 -11.92 -12.91 7.69
CA GLU A 96 -12.89 -13.68 6.91
C GLU A 96 -12.35 -14.00 5.49
N PRO A 97 -12.65 -15.17 4.92
CA PRO A 97 -12.26 -15.56 3.56
C PRO A 97 -13.21 -14.95 2.51
N VAL A 98 -13.42 -13.64 2.57
CA VAL A 98 -14.37 -12.93 1.69
C VAL A 98 -13.72 -12.57 0.35
N ASP A 99 -12.49 -12.06 0.39
CA ASP A 99 -11.79 -11.55 -0.80
C ASP A 99 -10.85 -12.59 -1.46
N ALA A 100 -10.59 -13.72 -0.81
CA ALA A 100 -9.64 -14.73 -1.33
C ALA A 100 -10.20 -15.56 -2.49
N ARG A 101 -11.52 -15.68 -2.67
CA ARG A 101 -12.10 -16.69 -3.58
C ARG A 101 -11.77 -16.49 -5.07
N PRO A 102 -11.81 -15.27 -5.64
CA PRO A 102 -11.46 -15.07 -7.05
C PRO A 102 -9.98 -15.32 -7.31
N ASP A 103 -9.13 -14.85 -6.41
CA ASP A 103 -7.67 -15.01 -6.50
C ASP A 103 -7.27 -16.48 -6.30
N GLU A 104 -7.87 -17.16 -5.32
CA GLU A 104 -7.70 -18.58 -5.09
C GLU A 104 -8.14 -19.41 -6.29
N ALA A 105 -9.28 -19.08 -6.90
CA ALA A 105 -9.74 -19.76 -8.11
C ALA A 105 -8.77 -19.59 -9.28
N LEU A 106 -8.18 -18.40 -9.43
CA LEU A 106 -7.20 -18.11 -10.48
C LEU A 106 -5.87 -18.85 -10.23
N LEU A 107 -5.35 -18.81 -9.01
CA LEU A 107 -4.15 -19.54 -8.61
C LEU A 107 -4.35 -21.05 -8.76
N PHE A 108 -5.51 -21.56 -8.36
CA PHE A 108 -5.86 -22.97 -8.51
C PHE A 108 -5.98 -23.38 -9.98
N LYS A 109 -6.55 -22.52 -10.84
CA LYS A 109 -6.67 -22.75 -12.28
C LYS A 109 -5.29 -22.87 -12.95
N TYR A 110 -4.34 -22.01 -12.57
CA TYR A 110 -3.01 -21.95 -13.18
C TYR A 110 -1.92 -22.68 -12.39
N ARG A 111 -2.28 -23.43 -11.34
CA ARG A 111 -1.33 -24.05 -10.39
C ARG A 111 -0.16 -24.82 -11.03
N TYR A 112 -0.41 -25.47 -12.16
CA TYR A 112 0.60 -26.27 -12.86
C TYR A 112 1.54 -25.46 -13.77
N LEU A 113 1.19 -24.20 -14.05
CA LEU A 113 2.06 -23.25 -14.76
C LEU A 113 2.97 -22.46 -13.81
N LEU A 114 2.66 -22.48 -12.50
CA LEU A 114 3.39 -21.71 -11.48
C LEU A 114 4.70 -22.38 -11.06
N SER A 115 4.93 -23.65 -11.44
CA SER A 115 6.17 -24.36 -11.12
C SER A 115 6.94 -24.70 -12.40
N PRO A 116 8.23 -24.30 -12.51
CA PRO A 116 9.06 -24.65 -13.65
C PRO A 116 9.39 -26.15 -13.72
N THR A 117 9.16 -26.90 -12.64
CA THR A 117 9.42 -28.35 -12.56
C THR A 117 8.21 -29.20 -12.89
N THR A 118 7.02 -28.59 -13.05
CA THR A 118 5.80 -29.33 -13.40
C THR A 118 5.85 -29.72 -14.87
N THR A 119 6.19 -30.98 -15.12
CA THR A 119 6.18 -31.59 -16.44
C THR A 119 5.10 -32.67 -16.50
N GLN A 120 4.71 -33.09 -17.71
CA GLN A 120 3.75 -34.19 -17.86
C GLN A 120 4.25 -35.48 -17.19
N GLN A 121 5.56 -35.75 -17.22
CA GLN A 121 6.17 -36.89 -16.52
C GLN A 121 5.94 -36.86 -15.01
N THR A 122 5.83 -35.69 -14.37
CA THR A 122 5.56 -35.55 -12.94
C THR A 122 4.20 -36.15 -12.56
N PHE A 123 3.23 -36.18 -13.49
CA PHE A 123 1.90 -36.79 -13.28
C PHE A 123 1.78 -38.20 -13.86
N SER A 124 2.88 -38.80 -14.32
CA SER A 124 2.90 -40.22 -14.69
C SER A 124 2.91 -41.11 -13.45
N GLU A 125 2.50 -42.36 -13.60
CA GLU A 125 2.52 -43.37 -12.52
C GLU A 125 3.91 -43.46 -11.87
N ALA A 126 4.98 -43.56 -12.65
CA ALA A 126 6.35 -43.58 -12.15
C ALA A 126 6.73 -42.30 -11.39
N GLY A 127 6.33 -41.13 -11.91
CA GLY A 127 6.57 -39.83 -11.26
C GLY A 127 5.83 -39.69 -9.92
N LEU A 128 4.59 -40.16 -9.85
CA LEU A 128 3.78 -40.20 -8.62
C LEU A 128 4.39 -41.15 -7.57
N HIS A 129 4.82 -42.35 -7.98
CA HIS A 129 5.51 -43.27 -7.09
C HIS A 129 6.79 -42.67 -6.51
N GLN A 130 7.56 -41.97 -7.36
CA GLN A 130 8.79 -41.31 -6.93
C GLN A 130 8.53 -40.14 -5.98
N ALA A 131 7.45 -39.37 -6.17
CA ALA A 131 7.10 -38.24 -5.33
C ALA A 131 6.56 -38.63 -3.94
N ILE A 132 5.87 -39.77 -3.84
CA ILE A 132 5.32 -40.28 -2.56
C ILE A 132 6.38 -41.08 -1.78
N ALA A 133 7.33 -41.70 -2.47
CA ALA A 133 8.39 -42.50 -1.84
C ALA A 133 9.57 -41.67 -1.29
N ALA A 134 9.60 -40.36 -1.56
CA ALA A 134 10.58 -39.41 -1.03
C ALA A 134 10.09 -38.75 0.26
#